data_AF-A0A3N7DL49-F1
#
_entry.id   AF-A0A3N7DL49-F1
#
_cell.length_a   1.000
_cell.length_b   1.000
_cell.length_c   1.000
_cell.angle_alpha   90.00
_cell.angle_beta   90.00
_cell.angle_gamma   90.00
#
_symmetry.space_group_name_H-M   'P 1'
#
loop_
_entity.id
_entity.type
_entity.pdbx_description
1 polymer ?
#
loop_
_entity_poly.entity_id
_entity_poly.type
_entity_poly.pdbx_seq_one_letter_code
_entity_poly.pdbx_strand_id
1 'polypeptide(L)'
;MILLGLVMLALTVMAGGSLWHHFGDFAADPGFTLSINGEDVDLGELQNLEGHGVGATLLGCLIAGIVLCVLLPLILLFSIGLPLLILLLVFGGLALGAVGVGAVVFSPIWLIVLVLWLLLRSPRPPREPRASRR
;
A
#
# COMPACT_ATOMS: atom_id res chain seq x y z
N MET A 1 5.27 -21.38 7.63
CA MET A 1 4.65 -20.42 6.68
C MET A 1 3.32 -20.91 6.13
N ILE A 2 3.14 -22.20 5.83
CA ILE A 2 1.87 -22.75 5.30
C ILE A 2 0.69 -22.56 6.27
N LEU A 3 0.90 -22.76 7.57
CA LEU A 3 -0.13 -22.56 8.60
C LEU A 3 -0.63 -21.10 8.65
N LEU A 4 0.30 -20.14 8.59
CA LEU A 4 -0.04 -18.71 8.57
C LEU A 4 -0.82 -18.34 7.30
N GLY A 5 -0.42 -18.88 6.15
CA GLY A 5 -1.13 -18.70 4.87
C GLY A 5 -2.54 -19.30 4.89
N LEU A 6 -2.71 -20.48 5.48
CA LEU A 6 -4.01 -21.14 5.63
C LEU A 6 -4.95 -20.34 6.53
N VAL A 7 -4.44 -19.82 7.66
CA VAL A 7 -5.20 -18.99 8.59
C VAL A 7 -5.62 -17.67 7.94
N MET A 8 -4.72 -17.02 7.20
CA MET A 8 -5.03 -15.81 6.44
C MET A 8 -6.06 -16.06 5.34
N LEU A 9 -5.96 -17.19 4.63
CA LEU A 9 -6.95 -17.59 3.62
C LEU A 9 -8.33 -17.78 4.26
N ALA A 10 -8.41 -18.51 5.38
CA ALA A 10 -9.65 -18.76 6.08
C ALA A 10 -10.29 -17.46 6.59
N LEU A 11 -9.49 -16.56 7.17
CA LEU A 11 -9.96 -15.24 7.61
C LEU A 11 -10.46 -14.39 6.45
N THR A 12 -9.79 -14.43 5.30
CA THR A 12 -10.21 -13.69 4.09
C THR A 12 -11.54 -14.22 3.54
N VAL A 13 -11.71 -15.54 3.51
CA VAL A 13 -12.95 -16.18 3.05
C VAL A 13 -14.11 -15.88 4.00
N MET A 14 -13.88 -15.95 5.31
CA MET A 14 -14.92 -15.62 6.30
C MET A 14 -15.27 -14.13 6.29
N ALA A 15 -14.28 -13.24 6.17
CA ALA A 15 -14.50 -11.81 6.05
C ALA A 15 -15.30 -11.48 4.78
N GLY A 16 -14.91 -12.05 3.63
CA GLY A 16 -15.63 -11.89 2.36
C GLY A 16 -17.06 -12.44 2.41
N GLY A 17 -17.26 -13.61 3.04
CA GLY A 17 -18.59 -14.20 3.23
C GLY A 17 -19.50 -13.39 4.16
N SER A 18 -18.94 -12.83 5.25
CA SER A 18 -19.69 -11.95 6.16
C SER A 18 -20.07 -10.62 5.51
N LEU A 19 -19.18 -10.08 4.67
CA LEU A 19 -19.48 -8.89 3.87
C LEU A 19 -20.64 -9.17 2.92
N TRP A 20 -20.61 -10.30 2.21
CA TRP A 20 -21.66 -10.69 1.28
C TRP A 20 -23.03 -10.82 1.97
N HIS A 21 -23.08 -11.40 3.17
CA HIS A 21 -24.32 -11.53 3.93
C HIS A 21 -24.88 -10.16 4.34
N HIS A 22 -24.03 -9.27 4.86
CA HIS A 22 -24.48 -7.93 5.28
C HIS A 22 -24.85 -7.02 4.12
N PHE A 23 -24.19 -7.15 2.96
CA PHE A 23 -24.61 -6.46 1.74
C PHE A 23 -25.93 -7.03 1.20
N GLY A 24 -26.17 -8.34 1.35
CA GLY A 24 -27.46 -8.96 1.04
C GLY A 24 -28.59 -8.43 1.92
N ASP A 25 -28.34 -8.29 3.22
CA ASP A 25 -29.32 -7.74 4.18
C ASP A 25 -29.59 -6.25 3.92
N PHE A 26 -28.56 -5.46 3.56
CA PHE A 26 -28.72 -4.05 3.17
C PHE A 26 -29.47 -3.87 1.85
N ALA A 27 -29.31 -4.79 0.91
CA ALA A 27 -30.04 -4.79 -0.36
C ALA A 27 -31.48 -5.29 -0.21
N ALA A 28 -31.81 -5.96 0.90
CA ALA A 28 -33.15 -6.42 1.23
C ALA A 28 -33.96 -5.40 2.06
N ASP A 29 -33.35 -4.28 2.45
CA ASP A 29 -34.02 -3.24 3.22
C ASP A 29 -34.93 -2.41 2.28
N PRO A 30 -36.27 -2.41 2.47
CA PRO A 30 -37.26 -1.86 1.53
C PRO A 30 -37.34 -0.33 1.53
N GLY A 31 -36.32 0.37 2.03
CA GLY A 31 -36.31 1.83 2.21
C GLY A 31 -35.59 2.62 1.12
N PHE A 32 -34.98 1.95 0.13
CA PHE A 32 -34.23 2.62 -0.93
C PHE A 32 -35.04 2.68 -2.22
N THR A 33 -35.63 3.85 -2.50
CA THR A 33 -36.30 4.14 -3.77
C THR A 33 -35.33 4.89 -4.68
N LEU A 34 -35.10 4.37 -5.89
CA LEU A 34 -34.17 4.96 -6.86
C LEU A 34 -35.00 5.76 -7.87
N SER A 35 -34.98 7.10 -7.75
CA SER A 35 -35.72 7.99 -8.64
C SER A 35 -34.93 8.23 -9.93
N ILE A 36 -35.40 7.70 -11.06
CA ILE A 36 -34.82 7.95 -12.39
C ILE A 36 -35.83 8.73 -13.20
N ASN A 37 -35.48 9.95 -13.63
CA ASN A 37 -36.37 10.85 -14.38
C ASN A 37 -37.72 11.17 -13.69
N GLY A 38 -37.74 11.21 -12.36
CA GLY A 38 -38.95 11.54 -11.59
C GLY A 38 -39.94 10.37 -11.45
N GLU A 39 -39.55 9.18 -11.89
CA GLU A 39 -40.23 7.94 -11.58
C GLU A 39 -39.51 7.27 -10.41
N ASP A 40 -40.21 7.21 -9.26
CA ASP A 40 -39.68 6.60 -8.05
C ASP A 40 -39.82 5.09 -8.17
N VAL A 41 -38.70 4.42 -8.44
CA VAL A 41 -38.69 2.98 -8.61
C VAL A 41 -38.31 2.33 -7.29
N ASP A 42 -39.26 1.61 -6.70
CA ASP A 42 -39.04 0.82 -5.51
C ASP A 42 -38.16 -0.39 -5.86
N LEU A 43 -36.99 -0.48 -5.23
CA LEU A 43 -36.05 -1.58 -5.45
C LEU A 43 -36.66 -2.93 -5.00
N GLY A 44 -37.66 -2.91 -4.09
CA GLY A 44 -38.43 -4.08 -3.69
C GLY A 44 -39.38 -4.60 -4.78
N GLU A 45 -39.92 -3.73 -5.64
CA GLU A 45 -40.71 -4.16 -6.80
C GLU A 45 -39.83 -4.62 -7.97
N LEU A 46 -38.61 -4.08 -8.11
CA LEU A 46 -37.67 -4.53 -9.15
C LEU A 46 -37.20 -5.98 -8.96
N GLN A 47 -37.08 -6.43 -7.71
CA GLN A 47 -36.82 -7.84 -7.38
C GLN A 47 -38.03 -8.72 -7.68
N ASN A 48 -39.26 -8.20 -7.62
CA ASN A 48 -40.49 -8.95 -7.94
C ASN A 48 -40.88 -8.89 -9.43
N LEU A 49 -40.28 -7.98 -10.22
CA LEU A 49 -40.36 -7.91 -11.69
C LEU A 49 -39.45 -8.95 -12.39
N GLU A 50 -39.08 -10.02 -11.68
CA GLU A 50 -38.34 -11.23 -12.10
C GLU A 50 -38.88 -11.93 -13.37
N GLY A 51 -39.99 -11.47 -13.95
CA GLY A 51 -40.51 -11.92 -15.24
C GLY A 51 -39.69 -11.50 -16.46
N HIS A 52 -38.78 -10.52 -16.36
CA HIS A 52 -37.91 -10.11 -17.46
C HIS A 52 -36.43 -10.22 -17.05
N GLY A 53 -35.90 -11.46 -17.11
CA GLY A 53 -34.57 -11.87 -16.64
C GLY A 53 -33.33 -11.17 -17.21
N VAL A 54 -33.50 -10.10 -17.99
CA VAL A 54 -32.42 -9.26 -18.53
C VAL A 54 -32.20 -8.01 -17.66
N GLY A 55 -33.24 -7.45 -17.03
CA GLY A 55 -33.13 -6.21 -16.24
C GLY A 55 -32.47 -6.42 -14.87
N ALA A 56 -32.91 -7.44 -14.12
CA ALA A 56 -32.39 -7.77 -12.80
C ALA A 56 -30.91 -8.23 -12.84
N THR A 57 -30.53 -8.96 -13.91
CA THR A 57 -29.16 -9.41 -14.12
C THR A 57 -28.22 -8.26 -14.48
N LEU A 58 -28.67 -7.30 -15.29
CA LEU A 58 -27.90 -6.09 -15.63
C LEU A 58 -27.68 -5.19 -14.42
N LEU A 59 -28.72 -4.96 -13.60
CA LEU A 59 -28.60 -4.14 -12.39
C LEU A 59 -27.69 -4.82 -11.36
N GLY A 60 -27.86 -6.12 -11.14
CA GLY A 60 -27.00 -6.90 -10.25
C GLY A 60 -25.54 -6.91 -10.71
N CYS A 61 -25.29 -7.03 -12.02
CA CYS A 61 -23.94 -6.97 -12.59
C CYS A 61 -23.34 -5.56 -12.50
N LEU A 62 -24.13 -4.51 -12.66
CA LEU A 62 -23.68 -3.13 -12.48
C LEU A 62 -23.26 -2.86 -11.02
N ILE A 63 -24.11 -3.23 -10.06
CA ILE A 63 -23.83 -3.08 -8.63
C ILE A 63 -22.61 -3.92 -8.24
N ALA A 64 -22.59 -5.20 -8.63
CA ALA A 64 -21.45 -6.09 -8.37
C ALA A 64 -20.17 -5.54 -9.00
N GLY A 65 -20.24 -5.00 -10.22
CA GLY A 65 -19.12 -4.35 -10.89
C GLY A 65 -18.59 -3.14 -10.13
N ILE A 66 -19.47 -2.26 -9.63
CA ILE A 66 -19.07 -1.11 -8.82
C ILE A 66 -18.42 -1.57 -7.51
N VAL A 67 -19.03 -2.55 -6.82
CA VAL A 67 -18.49 -3.08 -5.57
C VAL A 67 -17.12 -3.70 -5.80
N LEU A 68 -16.96 -4.52 -6.84
CA LEU A 68 -15.74 -5.27 -7.08
C LEU A 68 -14.61 -4.39 -7.64
N CYS A 69 -14.93 -3.45 -8.54
CA CYS A 69 -13.93 -2.61 -9.21
C CYS A 69 -13.60 -1.33 -8.46
N VAL A 70 -14.49 -0.84 -7.60
CA VAL A 70 -14.30 0.45 -6.91
C VAL A 70 -14.24 0.26 -5.41
N LEU A 71 -15.28 -0.29 -4.79
CA LEU A 71 -15.34 -0.35 -3.32
C LEU A 71 -14.32 -1.33 -2.75
N LEU A 72 -14.20 -2.51 -3.33
CA LEU A 72 -13.28 -3.54 -2.86
C LEU A 72 -11.81 -3.09 -2.88
N PRO A 73 -11.24 -2.54 -3.98
CA PRO A 73 -9.87 -2.04 -3.94
C PRO A 73 -9.70 -0.85 -2.99
N LEU A 74 -10.70 0.00 -2.84
CA LEU A 74 -10.64 1.14 -1.92
C LEU A 74 -10.61 0.65 -0.47
N ILE A 75 -11.48 -0.30 -0.10
CA ILE A 75 -11.51 -0.92 1.22
C ILE A 75 -10.20 -1.66 1.48
N LEU A 76 -9.65 -2.38 0.49
CA LEU A 76 -8.38 -3.07 0.64
C LEU A 76 -7.20 -2.08 0.83
N LEU A 77 -7.22 -0.97 0.11
CA LEU A 77 -6.23 0.10 0.25
C LEU A 77 -6.32 0.78 1.63
N PHE A 78 -7.52 1.06 2.13
CA PHE A 78 -7.69 1.68 3.45
C PHE A 78 -7.45 0.70 4.61
N SER A 79 -7.85 -0.56 4.48
CA SER A 79 -7.71 -1.55 5.55
C SER A 79 -6.31 -2.14 5.65
N ILE A 80 -5.68 -2.49 4.54
CA ILE A 80 -4.34 -3.12 4.50
C ILE A 80 -3.28 -2.10 4.07
N GLY A 81 -3.59 -1.26 3.09
CA GLY A 81 -2.63 -0.27 2.58
C GLY A 81 -2.27 0.79 3.61
N LEU A 82 -3.23 1.32 4.38
CA LEU A 82 -2.96 2.31 5.42
C LEU A 82 -2.05 1.78 6.55
N PRO A 83 -2.32 0.63 7.21
CA PRO A 83 -1.40 0.13 8.23
C PRO A 83 -0.05 -0.26 7.66
N LEU A 84 0.02 -0.77 6.43
CA LEU A 84 1.29 -1.05 5.77
C LEU A 84 2.09 0.23 5.48
N LEU A 85 1.40 1.32 5.09
CA LEU A 85 2.02 2.63 4.88
C LEU A 85 2.57 3.22 6.17
N ILE A 86 1.83 3.09 7.28
CA ILE A 86 2.31 3.50 8.61
C ILE A 86 3.55 2.69 9.00
N LEU A 87 3.51 1.38 8.79
CA LEU A 87 4.63 0.50 9.10
C LEU A 87 5.86 0.87 8.27
N LEU A 88 5.69 1.10 6.97
CA LEU A 88 6.75 1.57 6.08
C LEU A 88 7.32 2.93 6.52
N LEU A 89 6.46 3.86 6.94
CA LEU A 89 6.90 5.18 7.43
C LEU A 89 7.75 5.04 8.70
N VAL A 90 7.31 4.21 9.65
CA VAL A 90 8.02 4.00 10.92
C VAL A 90 9.37 3.33 10.67
N PHE A 91 9.39 2.20 9.96
CA PHE A 91 10.64 1.48 9.69
C PHE A 91 11.56 2.24 8.74
N GLY A 92 11.02 2.88 7.71
CA GLY A 92 11.77 3.74 6.78
C GLY A 92 12.35 4.96 7.48
N GLY A 93 11.57 5.60 8.36
CA GLY A 93 12.03 6.71 9.20
C GLY A 93 13.15 6.30 10.17
N LEU A 94 12.99 5.15 10.83
CA LEU A 94 14.03 4.57 11.70
C LEU A 94 15.32 4.26 10.92
N ALA A 95 15.20 3.67 9.74
CA ALA A 95 16.35 3.35 8.90
C ALA A 95 17.08 4.61 8.43
N LEU A 96 16.34 5.61 7.93
CA LEU A 96 16.91 6.90 7.53
C LEU A 96 17.53 7.65 8.72
N GLY A 97 16.88 7.60 9.88
CA GLY A 97 17.42 8.15 11.12
C GLY A 97 18.72 7.47 11.54
N ALA A 98 18.77 6.15 11.53
CA ALA A 98 19.98 5.38 11.86
C ALA A 98 21.12 5.65 10.87
N VAL A 99 20.83 5.74 9.56
CA VAL A 99 21.81 6.08 8.54
C VAL A 99 22.27 7.53 8.68
N GLY A 100 21.37 8.47 8.96
CA GLY A 100 21.70 9.89 9.15
C GLY A 100 22.57 10.11 10.38
N VAL A 101 22.17 9.57 11.54
CA VAL A 101 22.95 9.65 12.77
C VAL A 101 24.28 8.90 12.62
N GLY A 102 24.25 7.71 12.02
CA GLY A 102 25.46 6.96 11.70
C GLY A 102 26.40 7.75 10.80
N ALA A 103 25.90 8.37 9.74
CA ALA A 103 26.70 9.21 8.85
C ALA A 103 27.32 10.40 9.58
N VAL A 104 26.59 11.08 10.47
CA VAL A 104 27.13 12.20 11.25
C VAL A 104 28.21 11.74 12.23
N VAL A 105 27.99 10.61 12.93
CA VAL A 105 28.96 10.07 13.91
C VAL A 105 30.21 9.50 13.23
N PHE A 106 30.04 8.79 12.11
CA PHE A 106 31.15 8.19 11.37
C PHE A 106 31.82 9.15 10.37
N SER A 107 31.20 10.29 10.03
CA SER A 107 31.77 11.34 9.17
C SER A 107 33.17 11.82 9.60
N PRO A 108 33.42 12.20 10.87
CA PRO A 108 34.75 12.64 11.29
C PRO A 108 35.79 11.52 11.18
N ILE A 109 35.41 10.28 11.45
CA ILE A 109 36.28 9.10 11.35
C ILE A 109 36.65 8.85 9.87
N TRP A 110 35.65 8.88 8.98
CA TRP A 110 35.87 8.73 7.54
C TRP A 110 36.75 9.83 6.97
N LEU A 111 36.61 11.08 7.42
CA LEU A 111 37.49 12.19 7.04
C LEU A 111 38.93 11.94 7.50
N ILE A 112 39.14 11.48 8.73
CA ILE A 112 40.48 11.16 9.26
C ILE A 112 41.12 10.04 8.44
N VAL A 113 40.38 8.96 8.15
CA VAL A 113 40.86 7.85 7.32
C VAL A 113 41.19 8.32 5.91
N LEU A 114 40.36 9.18 5.32
CA LEU A 114 40.57 9.74 3.98
C LEU A 114 41.84 10.61 3.92
N VAL A 115 42.04 11.48 4.92
CA VAL A 115 43.24 12.31 5.04
C VAL A 115 44.48 11.44 5.23
N LEU A 116 44.41 10.45 6.13
CA LEU A 116 45.51 9.52 6.37
C LEU A 116 45.86 8.75 5.09
N TRP A 117 44.86 8.25 4.36
CA TRP A 117 45.06 7.56 3.09
C TRP A 117 45.69 8.47 2.03
N LEU A 118 45.26 9.74 1.92
CA LEU A 118 45.88 10.73 1.04
C LEU A 118 47.36 10.99 1.40
N LEU A 119 47.68 11.11 2.69
CA LEU A 119 49.05 11.25 3.16
C LEU A 119 49.92 10.02 2.84
N LEU A 120 49.41 8.81 3.05
CA LEU A 120 50.15 7.57 2.72
C LEU A 120 50.30 7.37 1.21
N ARG A 121 49.33 7.84 0.42
CA ARG A 121 49.36 7.71 -1.04
C ARG A 121 50.19 8.80 -1.71
N SER A 122 50.53 9.89 -1.01
CA SER A 122 51.32 10.98 -1.56
C SER A 122 52.69 10.46 -2.01
N PRO A 123 52.99 10.45 -3.33
CA PRO A 123 54.31 10.10 -3.82
C PRO A 123 55.32 11.07 -3.22
N ARG A 124 56.42 10.56 -2.66
CA ARG A 124 57.51 11.40 -2.15
C ARG A 124 57.90 12.40 -3.26
N PRO A 125 57.97 13.72 -2.98
CA PRO A 125 58.43 14.66 -3.99
C PRO A 125 59.84 14.22 -4.46
N PRO A 126 60.15 14.32 -5.77
CA PRO A 126 61.48 14.04 -6.26
C PRO A 126 62.47 14.85 -5.43
N ARG A 127 63.37 14.17 -4.71
CA ARG A 127 64.47 14.85 -4.04
C ARG A 127 65.30 15.48 -5.16
N GLU A 128 65.18 16.79 -5.33
CA GLU A 128 66.11 17.52 -6.20
C GLU A 128 67.53 17.16 -5.76
N PRO A 129 68.38 16.67 -6.68
CA PRO A 129 69.78 16.53 -6.40
C PRO A 129 70.29 17.90 -6.01
N ARG A 130 70.75 18.06 -4.77
CA ARG A 130 71.53 19.23 -4.36
C ARG A 130 72.71 19.30 -5.32
N ALA A 131 72.58 20.13 -6.35
CA ALA A 131 73.66 20.47 -7.25
C ALA A 131 74.76 21.06 -6.38
N SER A 132 75.81 20.28 -6.23
CA SER A 132 76.99 20.61 -5.47
C SER A 132 77.55 21.94 -5.96
N ARG A 133 77.58 22.92 -5.06
CA ARG A 133 78.45 24.09 -5.13
C ARG A 133 79.88 23.63 -5.46
N ARG A 134 80.42 24.07 -6.60
CA ARG A 134 81.83 24.36 -6.82
C ARG A 134 81.93 25.61 -7.66
#